data_AF-A0A1G3TI58-F1
#
_entry.id   AF-A0A1G3TI58-F1
#
_cell.length_a   1.000
_cell.length_b   1.000
_cell.length_c   1.000
_cell.angle_alpha   90.00
_cell.angle_beta   90.00
_cell.angle_gamma   90.00
#
_symmetry.space_group_name_H-M   'P 1'
#
loop_
_entity.id
_entity.type
_entity.pdbx_description
1 polymer ?
#
loop_
_entity_poly.entity_id
_entity_poly.type
_entity_poly.pdbx_seq_one_letter_code
_entity_poly.pdbx_strand_id
1 'polypeptide(L)'
;MKFIDSIYNKKDVITNIAKDILFRILGSLLSAFLFLNLLPTFMFIVYMKEKGIFSYDLFSNGVFGMSVFFFYGIMIILLLSIFMTSSLFFLIGLIIKKKCACNNSQKPKYCKYDYLEGKELTEEEKYRKRSELNNKDYIYLLIGSLLLNALFIFGLATVKQPIGNLFFLLSICSILTIHFANFIYLKAKFTIASLLFLFPFSILILFTYSPQTADIISFGLHSFNSSNKIVDVKDMNNNILLSGKMLLLSPENIYVYTQENNETNSTQIIKRDNIIINIKN
;
A
#
# COMPACT_ATOMS: atom_id res chain seq x y z
N MET A 1 44.61 7.84 28.70
CA MET A 1 43.21 8.27 28.91
C MET A 1 42.44 8.39 27.59
N LYS A 2 42.85 9.24 26.63
CA LYS A 2 42.15 9.44 25.33
C LYS A 2 41.84 8.18 24.50
N PHE A 3 42.66 7.12 24.59
CA PHE A 3 42.42 5.87 23.84
C PHE A 3 41.26 5.04 24.40
N ILE A 4 41.07 5.03 25.73
CA ILE A 4 39.98 4.29 26.39
C ILE A 4 38.64 4.97 26.08
N ASP A 5 38.59 6.30 26.09
CA ASP A 5 37.40 7.08 25.73
C ASP A 5 36.97 6.83 24.26
N SER A 6 37.94 6.64 23.35
CA SER A 6 37.68 6.30 21.95
C SER A 6 37.04 4.91 21.78
N ILE A 7 37.46 3.92 22.58
CA ILE A 7 36.92 2.56 22.53
C ILE A 7 35.49 2.51 23.09
N TYR A 8 35.25 3.18 24.23
CA TYR A 8 33.91 3.24 24.82
C TYR A 8 32.90 3.89 23.87
N ASN A 9 33.27 5.01 23.24
CA ASN A 9 32.41 5.70 22.28
C ASN A 9 32.06 4.81 21.07
N LYS A 10 32.99 3.95 20.62
CA LYS A 10 32.73 3.01 19.52
C LYS A 10 31.72 1.92 19.88
N LYS A 11 31.74 1.42 21.12
CA LYS A 11 30.80 0.38 21.59
C LYS A 11 29.37 0.91 21.66
N ASP A 12 29.19 2.16 22.13
CA ASP A 12 27.88 2.79 22.19
C ASP A 12 27.30 3.06 20.80
N VAL A 13 28.14 3.46 19.83
CA VAL A 13 27.72 3.61 18.44
C VAL A 13 27.25 2.29 17.84
N ILE A 14 28.00 1.20 18.00
CA ILE A 14 27.63 -0.12 17.46
C ILE A 14 26.31 -0.62 18.07
N THR A 15 26.15 -0.49 19.39
CA THR A 15 24.92 -0.95 20.06
C THR A 15 23.70 -0.14 19.65
N ASN A 16 23.84 1.16 19.43
CA ASN A 16 22.75 2.01 18.92
C ASN A 16 22.35 1.65 17.48
N ILE A 17 23.32 1.40 16.59
CA ILE A 17 23.05 0.96 15.21
C ILE A 17 22.35 -0.40 15.20
N ALA A 18 22.83 -1.35 16.00
CA ALA A 18 22.22 -2.68 16.10
C ALA A 18 20.76 -2.61 16.60
N LYS A 19 20.49 -1.77 17.61
CA LYS A 19 19.12 -1.52 18.10
C LYS A 19 18.24 -0.92 17.01
N ASP A 20 18.70 0.09 16.28
CA ASP A 20 17.94 0.71 15.21
C ASP A 20 17.62 -0.28 14.07
N ILE A 21 18.58 -1.11 13.66
CA ILE A 21 18.36 -2.17 12.67
C ILE A 21 17.31 -3.17 13.17
N LEU A 22 17.44 -3.63 14.41
CA LEU A 22 16.50 -4.57 15.02
C LEU A 22 15.08 -4.01 15.06
N PHE A 23 14.90 -2.75 15.47
CA PHE A 23 13.60 -2.09 15.48
C PHE A 23 13.01 -1.92 14.07
N ARG A 24 13.84 -1.71 13.04
CA ARG A 24 13.39 -1.65 11.65
C ARG A 24 12.91 -3.02 11.15
N ILE A 25 13.65 -4.08 11.44
CA ILE A 25 13.26 -5.45 11.08
C ILE A 25 11.95 -5.81 11.78
N LEU A 26 11.85 -5.56 13.09
CA LEU A 26 10.65 -5.84 13.87
C LEU A 26 9.46 -5.01 13.36
N GLY A 27 9.68 -3.72 13.10
CA GLY A 27 8.67 -2.83 12.52
C GLY A 27 8.19 -3.34 11.15
N SER A 28 9.10 -3.78 10.28
CA SER A 28 8.75 -4.34 8.97
C SER A 28 7.93 -5.62 9.09
N LEU A 29 8.31 -6.54 9.99
CA LEU A 29 7.57 -7.78 10.22
C LEU A 29 6.17 -7.50 10.77
N LEU A 30 6.06 -6.58 11.72
CA LEU A 30 4.78 -6.20 12.31
C LEU A 30 3.89 -5.48 11.29
N SER A 31 4.44 -4.58 10.49
CA SER A 31 3.71 -3.92 9.40
C SER A 31 3.23 -4.92 8.36
N ALA A 32 4.09 -5.87 7.96
CA ALA A 32 3.71 -6.93 7.04
C ALA A 32 2.56 -7.77 7.61
N PHE A 33 2.64 -8.18 8.88
CA PHE A 33 1.57 -8.94 9.53
C PHE A 33 0.26 -8.15 9.59
N LEU A 34 0.28 -6.90 10.06
CA LEU A 34 -0.94 -6.10 10.22
C LEU A 34 -1.56 -5.72 8.87
N PHE A 35 -0.79 -5.13 7.96
CA PHE A 35 -1.32 -4.64 6.69
C PHE A 35 -1.53 -5.73 5.63
N LEU A 36 -0.67 -6.76 5.55
CA LEU A 36 -0.81 -7.81 4.53
C LEU A 36 -1.73 -8.96 4.95
N ASN A 37 -1.93 -9.18 6.25
CA ASN A 37 -2.76 -10.30 6.72
C ASN A 37 -4.09 -9.83 7.33
N LEU A 38 -4.05 -8.88 8.27
CA LEU A 38 -5.27 -8.49 8.99
C LEU A 38 -6.14 -7.49 8.22
N LEU A 39 -5.57 -6.47 7.60
CA LEU A 39 -6.35 -5.45 6.87
C LEU A 39 -7.26 -6.09 5.77
N PRO A 40 -6.73 -6.96 4.90
CA PRO A 40 -7.50 -7.88 4.07
C PRO A 40 -8.74 -8.53 4.71
N THR A 41 -8.54 -9.16 5.86
CA THR A 41 -9.60 -9.86 6.59
C THR A 41 -10.71 -8.88 6.97
N PHE A 42 -10.36 -7.69 7.45
CA PHE A 42 -11.34 -6.64 7.74
C PHE A 42 -12.08 -6.15 6.49
N MET A 43 -11.41 -6.00 5.34
CA MET A 43 -12.09 -5.62 4.10
C MET A 43 -13.13 -6.66 3.67
N PHE A 44 -12.83 -7.97 3.80
CA PHE A 44 -13.82 -9.02 3.53
C PHE A 44 -14.96 -9.04 4.53
N ILE A 45 -14.69 -8.81 5.83
CA ILE A 45 -15.74 -8.71 6.84
C ILE A 45 -16.69 -7.56 6.49
N VAL A 46 -16.16 -6.39 6.11
CA VAL A 46 -16.97 -5.25 5.67
C VAL A 46 -17.74 -5.60 4.40
N TYR A 47 -17.10 -6.21 3.40
CA TYR A 47 -17.76 -6.68 2.18
C TYR A 47 -18.94 -7.61 2.47
N MET A 48 -18.74 -8.60 3.32
CA MET A 48 -19.75 -9.58 3.71
C MET A 48 -20.92 -8.93 4.43
N LYS A 49 -20.63 -8.01 5.36
CA LYS A 49 -21.65 -7.19 6.04
C LYS A 49 -22.49 -6.40 5.03
N GLU A 50 -21.85 -5.68 4.10
CA GLU A 50 -22.54 -4.86 3.10
C GLU A 50 -23.35 -5.67 2.08
N LYS A 51 -22.92 -6.90 1.77
CA LYS A 51 -23.67 -7.81 0.89
C LYS A 51 -24.68 -8.68 1.64
N GLY A 52 -24.77 -8.57 2.97
CA GLY A 52 -25.66 -9.39 3.78
C GLY A 52 -25.35 -10.90 3.72
N ILE A 53 -24.09 -11.26 3.52
CA ILE A 53 -23.62 -12.65 3.46
C ILE A 53 -22.57 -12.89 4.53
N PHE A 54 -22.41 -14.14 4.98
CA PHE A 54 -21.28 -14.53 5.83
C PHE A 54 -20.78 -15.91 5.43
N SER A 55 -19.48 -16.03 5.18
CA SER A 55 -18.83 -17.26 4.69
C SER A 55 -17.69 -17.64 5.63
N TYR A 56 -17.92 -18.67 6.45
CA TYR A 56 -16.87 -19.23 7.30
C TYR A 56 -15.81 -19.97 6.48
N ASP A 57 -16.23 -20.64 5.40
CA ASP A 57 -15.35 -21.43 4.54
C ASP A 57 -14.35 -20.57 3.76
N LEU A 58 -14.70 -19.31 3.46
CA LEU A 58 -13.75 -18.33 2.93
C LEU A 58 -12.56 -18.16 3.89
N PHE A 59 -12.79 -18.10 5.21
CA PHE A 59 -11.74 -17.90 6.21
C PHE A 59 -11.02 -19.17 6.67
N SER A 60 -11.68 -20.34 6.64
CA SER A 60 -11.02 -21.59 7.03
C SER A 60 -10.25 -22.20 5.85
N ASN A 61 -10.87 -22.24 4.68
CA ASN A 61 -10.38 -22.99 3.51
C ASN A 61 -9.94 -22.05 2.38
N GLY A 62 -10.47 -20.83 2.33
CA GLY A 62 -10.15 -19.82 1.30
C GLY A 62 -8.94 -18.94 1.62
N VAL A 63 -8.24 -19.18 2.74
CA VAL A 63 -7.11 -18.33 3.19
C VAL A 63 -6.08 -18.13 2.09
N PHE A 64 -5.70 -19.20 1.38
CA PHE A 64 -4.73 -19.11 0.29
C PHE A 64 -5.19 -18.17 -0.83
N GLY A 65 -6.42 -18.36 -1.32
CA GLY A 65 -6.98 -17.54 -2.39
C GLY A 65 -7.11 -16.08 -1.99
N MET A 66 -7.57 -15.82 -0.76
CA MET A 66 -7.58 -14.49 -0.18
C MET A 66 -6.16 -13.90 -0.11
N SER A 67 -5.18 -14.62 0.43
CA SER A 67 -3.81 -14.14 0.54
C SER A 67 -3.23 -13.75 -0.81
N VAL A 68 -3.46 -14.53 -1.87
CA VAL A 68 -3.01 -14.19 -3.24
C VAL A 68 -3.74 -12.95 -3.78
N PHE A 69 -5.07 -12.92 -3.65
CA PHE A 69 -5.90 -11.79 -4.05
C PHE A 69 -5.42 -10.48 -3.42
N PHE A 70 -5.18 -10.50 -2.11
CA PHE A 70 -4.72 -9.33 -1.38
C PHE A 70 -3.27 -9.00 -1.61
N PHE A 71 -2.40 -9.99 -1.76
CA PHE A 71 -1.02 -9.73 -2.14
C PHE A 71 -0.97 -8.92 -3.44
N TYR A 72 -1.74 -9.33 -4.45
CA TYR A 72 -1.86 -8.59 -5.70
C TYR A 72 -2.45 -7.18 -5.50
N GLY A 73 -3.55 -7.08 -4.75
CA GLY A 73 -4.18 -5.78 -4.43
C GLY A 73 -3.24 -4.82 -3.71
N ILE A 74 -2.46 -5.32 -2.75
CA ILE A 74 -1.50 -4.52 -2.00
C ILE A 74 -0.30 -4.16 -2.87
N MET A 75 0.19 -5.05 -3.73
CA MET A 75 1.24 -4.69 -4.71
C MET A 75 0.78 -3.54 -5.60
N ILE A 76 -0.47 -3.55 -6.07
CA ILE A 76 -1.05 -2.43 -6.80
C ILE A 76 -1.11 -1.18 -5.91
N ILE A 77 -1.67 -1.26 -4.71
CA ILE A 77 -1.77 -0.11 -3.80
C ILE A 77 -0.40 0.47 -3.47
N LEU A 78 0.63 -0.35 -3.29
CA LEU A 78 2.01 0.08 -3.08
C LEU A 78 2.57 0.80 -4.30
N LEU A 79 2.35 0.26 -5.50
CA LEU A 79 2.74 0.89 -6.75
C LEU A 79 2.06 2.26 -6.91
N LEU A 80 0.74 2.32 -6.64
CA LEU A 80 -0.05 3.56 -6.62
C LEU A 80 0.50 4.56 -5.59
N SER A 81 0.82 4.09 -4.39
CA SER A 81 1.37 4.90 -3.29
C SER A 81 2.72 5.52 -3.67
N ILE A 82 3.63 4.73 -4.26
CA ILE A 82 4.92 5.21 -4.76
C ILE A 82 4.71 6.27 -5.83
N PHE A 83 3.81 6.03 -6.78
CA PHE A 83 3.50 7.02 -7.81
C PHE A 83 3.01 8.32 -7.17
N MET A 84 1.97 8.28 -6.35
CA MET A 84 1.41 9.48 -5.73
C MET A 84 2.45 10.33 -4.99
N THR A 85 3.38 9.69 -4.31
CA THR A 85 4.26 10.36 -3.35
C THR A 85 5.65 10.67 -3.87
N SER A 86 6.03 10.09 -5.02
CA SER A 86 7.29 10.37 -5.68
C SER A 86 7.58 11.88 -5.76
N SER A 87 6.59 12.68 -6.16
CA SER A 87 6.77 14.14 -6.35
C SER A 87 6.90 14.90 -5.04
N LEU A 88 6.13 14.50 -4.03
CA LEU A 88 6.19 15.03 -2.67
C LEU A 88 7.55 14.78 -2.02
N PHE A 89 8.10 13.56 -2.19
CA PHE A 89 9.43 13.23 -1.68
C PHE A 89 10.53 14.09 -2.30
N PHE A 90 10.48 14.29 -3.63
CA PHE A 90 11.45 15.16 -4.30
C PHE A 90 11.35 16.61 -3.82
N LEU A 91 10.13 17.13 -3.65
CA LEU A 91 9.90 18.51 -3.23
C LEU A 91 10.38 18.75 -1.78
N ILE A 92 10.11 17.82 -0.87
CA ILE A 92 10.62 17.86 0.51
C ILE A 92 12.15 17.80 0.54
N GLY A 93 12.75 16.91 -0.27
CA GLY A 93 14.21 16.80 -0.38
C GLY A 93 14.88 18.11 -0.83
N LEU A 94 14.29 18.80 -1.80
CA LEU A 94 14.75 20.12 -2.26
C LEU A 94 14.65 21.19 -1.15
N ILE A 95 13.56 21.21 -0.38
CA ILE A 95 13.37 22.15 0.74
C ILE A 95 14.41 21.91 1.84
N ILE A 96 14.64 20.65 2.23
CA ILE A 96 15.61 20.29 3.27
C ILE A 96 17.02 20.69 2.83
N LYS A 97 17.41 20.36 1.59
CA LYS A 97 18.72 20.72 1.03
C LYS A 97 18.93 22.23 1.04
N LYS A 98 17.92 23.02 0.67
CA LYS A 98 17.98 24.49 0.71
C LYS A 98 18.19 25.03 2.12
N LYS A 99 17.52 24.46 3.14
CA LYS A 99 17.73 24.84 4.54
C LYS A 99 19.13 24.49 5.06
N CYS A 100 19.64 23.31 4.73
CA CYS A 100 21.01 22.90 5.12
C CYS A 100 22.09 23.78 4.45
N ALA A 101 21.88 24.20 3.20
CA ALA A 101 22.78 25.11 2.51
C ALA A 101 22.83 26.50 3.17
N CYS A 102 21.68 27.05 3.60
CA CYS A 102 21.64 28.36 4.27
C CYS A 102 22.25 28.34 5.68
N ASN A 103 22.07 27.26 6.45
CA ASN A 103 22.61 27.17 7.82
C ASN A 103 24.12 26.90 7.87
N ASN A 104 24.72 26.31 6.82
CA ASN A 104 26.17 26.08 6.73
C ASN A 104 26.97 27.31 6.28
N SER A 105 26.36 28.50 6.26
CA SER A 105 27.08 29.78 6.08
C SER A 105 28.06 30.06 7.23
N GLN A 106 28.00 29.31 8.33
CA GLN A 106 29.09 29.20 9.31
C GLN A 106 29.98 28.00 8.92
N LYS A 107 31.12 28.29 8.27
CA LYS A 107 32.11 27.30 7.80
C LYS A 107 32.44 26.26 8.89
N PRO A 108 32.43 24.95 8.60
CA PRO A 108 33.01 23.97 9.51
C PRO A 108 34.51 24.28 9.67
N LYS A 109 34.93 24.49 10.91
CA LYS A 109 36.26 25.02 11.26
C LYS A 109 37.42 24.04 11.04
N TYR A 110 37.18 22.82 10.54
CA TYR A 110 38.19 21.78 10.39
C TYR A 110 37.90 20.83 9.22
N CYS A 111 38.26 21.24 8.00
CA CYS A 111 38.58 20.30 6.92
C CYS A 111 39.99 20.67 6.43
N LYS A 112 40.99 19.97 6.97
CA LYS A 112 42.39 20.03 6.54
C LYS A 112 42.70 18.67 5.93
N TYR A 113 42.84 18.61 4.62
CA TYR A 113 43.45 17.46 3.95
C TYR A 113 44.43 17.93 2.88
N ASP A 114 45.46 17.09 2.76
CA ASP A 114 46.77 17.34 2.18
C ASP A 114 46.76 17.51 0.66
N TYR A 115 47.64 18.41 0.22
CA TYR A 115 47.99 18.72 -1.16
C TYR A 115 48.85 17.61 -1.77
N LEU A 116 48.48 17.14 -2.97
CA LEU A 116 49.42 16.59 -3.94
C LEU A 116 49.08 17.20 -5.31
N GLU A 117 50.02 18.01 -5.82
CA GLU A 117 49.93 18.85 -7.00
C GLU A 117 49.68 18.08 -8.30
N GLY A 118 48.82 18.65 -9.14
CA GLY A 118 48.67 18.26 -10.54
C GLY A 118 47.46 18.90 -11.22
N LYS A 119 47.43 20.23 -11.27
CA LYS A 119 46.28 21.11 -11.63
C LYS A 119 45.06 20.89 -10.74
N GLU A 120 45.20 21.37 -9.51
CA GLU A 120 44.09 21.55 -8.59
C GLU A 120 43.17 22.66 -9.13
N LEU A 121 42.01 22.26 -9.65
CA LEU A 121 40.83 23.11 -9.49
C LEU A 121 40.78 23.49 -8.02
N THR A 122 40.66 24.79 -7.72
CA THR A 122 40.49 25.26 -6.35
C THR A 122 39.38 24.44 -5.70
N GLU A 123 39.56 24.01 -4.45
CA GLU A 123 38.56 23.22 -3.72
C GLU A 123 37.16 23.85 -3.83
N GLU A 124 37.09 25.18 -3.88
CA GLU A 124 35.87 25.96 -4.14
C GLU A 124 35.25 25.72 -5.52
N GLU A 125 36.05 25.64 -6.60
CA GLU A 125 35.55 25.31 -7.93
C GLU A 125 35.12 23.85 -8.05
N LYS A 126 35.83 22.90 -7.42
CA LYS A 126 35.38 21.49 -7.35
C LYS A 126 34.06 21.38 -6.59
N TYR A 127 33.91 22.07 -5.46
CA TYR A 127 32.68 22.09 -4.68
C TYR A 127 31.53 22.75 -5.46
N ARG A 128 31.81 23.88 -6.11
CA ARG A 128 30.83 24.60 -6.93
C ARG A 128 30.37 23.76 -8.12
N LYS A 129 31.29 23.15 -8.87
CA LYS A 129 30.98 22.31 -10.03
C LYS A 129 30.23 21.03 -9.63
N ARG A 130 30.55 20.43 -8.48
CA ARG A 130 29.81 19.28 -7.89
C ARG A 130 28.43 19.69 -7.36
N SER A 131 28.28 20.93 -6.88
CA SER A 131 26.99 21.49 -6.46
C SER A 131 26.07 21.82 -7.65
N GLU A 132 26.64 22.31 -8.75
CA GLU A 132 25.92 22.66 -9.99
C GLU A 132 25.51 21.41 -10.79
N LEU A 133 26.37 20.38 -10.86
CA LEU A 133 26.02 19.10 -11.51
C LEU A 133 24.82 18.44 -10.80
N ASN A 134 24.79 18.50 -9.47
CA ASN A 134 23.69 17.93 -8.69
C ASN A 134 22.34 18.60 -8.98
N ASN A 135 22.28 19.92 -9.19
CA ASN A 135 20.98 20.61 -9.31
C ASN A 135 20.22 20.29 -10.60
N LYS A 136 20.91 20.02 -11.72
CA LYS A 136 20.23 19.61 -12.96
C LYS A 136 19.59 18.22 -12.81
N ASP A 137 20.29 17.29 -12.18
CA ASP A 137 19.76 15.94 -11.93
C ASP A 137 18.49 15.97 -11.08
N TYR A 138 18.44 16.81 -10.05
CA TYR A 138 17.22 16.99 -9.25
C TYR A 138 16.06 17.59 -10.06
N ILE A 139 16.33 18.50 -11.00
CA ILE A 139 15.29 19.07 -11.86
C ILE A 139 14.73 18.00 -12.81
N TYR A 140 15.57 17.19 -13.43
CA TYR A 140 15.11 16.08 -14.29
C TYR A 140 14.31 15.05 -13.51
N LEU A 141 14.75 14.69 -12.29
CA LEU A 141 14.01 13.78 -11.42
C LEU A 141 12.65 14.36 -10.99
N LEU A 142 12.59 15.65 -10.68
CA LEU A 142 11.34 16.34 -10.36
C LEU A 142 10.38 16.35 -11.55
N ILE A 143 10.85 16.71 -12.75
CA ILE A 143 10.04 16.71 -13.98
C ILE A 143 9.53 15.30 -14.27
N GLY A 144 10.40 14.29 -14.20
CA GLY A 144 10.00 12.89 -14.40
C GLY A 144 8.94 12.43 -13.40
N SER A 145 9.08 12.81 -12.13
CA SER A 145 8.09 12.50 -11.10
C SER A 145 6.77 13.25 -11.29
N LEU A 146 6.78 14.51 -11.73
CA LEU A 146 5.57 15.25 -12.07
C LEU A 146 4.84 14.65 -13.27
N LEU A 147 5.59 14.25 -14.31
CA LEU A 147 5.03 13.55 -15.48
C LEU A 147 4.37 12.23 -15.07
N LEU A 148 5.02 11.46 -14.19
CA LEU A 148 4.50 10.20 -13.67
C LEU A 148 3.21 10.41 -12.87
N ASN A 149 3.15 11.45 -12.04
CA ASN A 149 1.93 11.85 -11.33
C ASN A 149 0.82 12.30 -12.29
N ALA A 150 1.16 13.03 -13.35
CA ALA A 150 0.19 13.44 -14.36
C ALA A 150 -0.38 12.24 -15.12
N LEU A 151 0.46 11.28 -15.53
CA LEU A 151 0.02 10.02 -16.13
C LEU A 151 -0.86 9.21 -15.17
N PHE A 152 -0.52 9.21 -13.89
CA PHE A 152 -1.31 8.55 -12.86
C PHE A 152 -2.70 9.19 -12.70
N ILE A 153 -2.77 10.51 -12.59
CA ILE A 153 -4.04 11.25 -12.51
C ILE A 153 -4.87 11.05 -13.78
N PHE A 154 -4.23 11.06 -14.95
CA PHE A 154 -4.89 10.76 -16.23
C PHE A 154 -5.45 9.33 -16.23
N GLY A 155 -4.66 8.35 -15.80
CA GLY A 155 -5.13 6.96 -15.63
C GLY A 155 -6.35 6.87 -14.72
N LEU A 156 -6.32 7.51 -13.55
CA LEU A 156 -7.47 7.58 -12.65
C LEU A 156 -8.69 8.25 -13.29
N ALA A 157 -8.50 9.32 -14.07
CA ALA A 157 -9.58 10.02 -14.75
C ALA A 157 -10.24 9.18 -15.86
N THR A 158 -9.50 8.24 -16.47
CA THR A 158 -10.07 7.31 -17.47
C THR A 158 -10.89 6.17 -16.85
N VAL A 159 -10.70 5.89 -15.57
CA VAL A 159 -11.40 4.82 -14.87
C VAL A 159 -12.83 5.30 -14.53
N LYS A 160 -13.83 4.68 -15.16
CA LYS A 160 -15.26 4.92 -14.88
C LYS A 160 -15.67 4.35 -13.52
N GLN A 161 -15.21 4.94 -12.44
CA GLN A 161 -15.58 4.57 -11.07
C GLN A 161 -16.25 5.76 -10.37
N PRO A 162 -17.15 5.51 -9.41
CA PRO A 162 -17.70 6.57 -8.57
C PRO A 162 -16.58 7.35 -7.89
N ILE A 163 -16.69 8.68 -7.86
CA ILE A 163 -15.65 9.55 -7.29
C ILE A 163 -15.35 9.22 -5.82
N GLY A 164 -16.34 8.72 -5.07
CA GLY A 164 -16.16 8.23 -3.70
C GLY A 164 -15.17 7.07 -3.60
N ASN A 165 -15.18 6.14 -4.55
CA ASN A 165 -14.25 5.00 -4.57
C ASN A 165 -12.81 5.48 -4.83
N LEU A 166 -12.65 6.52 -5.67
CA LEU A 166 -11.36 7.15 -5.91
C LEU A 166 -10.83 7.82 -4.64
N PHE A 167 -11.62 8.66 -3.97
CA PHE A 167 -11.20 9.31 -2.72
C PHE A 167 -10.86 8.30 -1.61
N PHE A 168 -11.65 7.24 -1.51
CA PHE A 168 -11.37 6.15 -0.57
C PHE A 168 -10.03 5.47 -0.87
N LEU A 169 -9.78 5.09 -2.12
CA LEU A 169 -8.52 4.46 -2.53
C LEU A 169 -7.32 5.39 -2.28
N LEU A 170 -7.45 6.67 -2.63
CA LEU A 170 -6.43 7.70 -2.38
C LEU A 170 -6.14 7.86 -0.89
N SER A 171 -7.15 7.74 -0.02
CA SER A 171 -7.00 7.82 1.43
C SER A 171 -6.18 6.63 1.97
N ILE A 172 -6.48 5.41 1.53
CA ILE A 172 -5.72 4.21 1.90
C ILE A 172 -4.28 4.29 1.40
N CYS A 173 -4.08 4.71 0.14
CA CYS A 173 -2.73 4.91 -0.43
C CYS A 173 -1.94 5.97 0.36
N SER A 174 -2.59 7.06 0.77
CA SER A 174 -1.95 8.13 1.54
C SER A 174 -1.48 7.62 2.90
N ILE A 175 -2.31 6.83 3.61
CA ILE A 175 -1.95 6.23 4.90
C ILE A 175 -0.73 5.31 4.76
N LEU A 176 -0.77 4.39 3.79
CA LEU A 176 0.34 3.49 3.55
C LEU A 176 1.60 4.27 3.21
N THR A 177 1.48 5.33 2.40
CA THR A 177 2.67 6.10 2.06
C THR A 177 3.24 6.88 3.22
N ILE A 178 2.40 7.49 4.07
CA ILE A 178 2.88 8.14 5.31
C ILE A 178 3.61 7.12 6.18
N HIS A 179 3.09 5.89 6.27
CA HIS A 179 3.75 4.82 7.01
C HIS A 179 5.12 4.45 6.40
N PHE A 180 5.21 4.25 5.08
CA PHE A 180 6.47 3.96 4.40
C PHE A 180 7.47 5.12 4.46
N ALA A 181 7.00 6.37 4.39
CA ALA A 181 7.82 7.56 4.58
C ALA A 181 8.47 7.54 5.98
N ASN A 182 7.68 7.25 7.01
CA ASN A 182 8.18 7.11 8.37
C ASN A 182 9.15 5.94 8.51
N PHE A 183 8.90 4.82 7.82
CA PHE A 183 9.80 3.68 7.77
C PHE A 183 11.15 4.05 7.16
N ILE A 184 11.18 4.74 6.02
CA ILE A 184 12.42 5.05 5.29
C ILE A 184 13.21 6.18 5.96
N TYR A 185 12.56 7.29 6.29
CA TYR A 185 13.26 8.54 6.62
C TYR A 185 13.39 8.84 8.11
N LEU A 186 12.54 8.28 8.96
CA LEU A 186 12.56 8.57 10.40
C LEU A 186 13.33 7.53 11.20
N LYS A 187 13.57 7.83 12.48
CA LYS A 187 14.16 6.90 13.44
C LYS A 187 13.22 5.71 13.67
N ALA A 188 13.77 4.52 13.90
CA ALA A 188 13.02 3.27 13.97
C ALA A 188 11.87 3.28 15.01
N LYS A 189 12.01 4.01 16.12
CA LYS A 189 10.94 4.19 17.11
C LYS A 189 9.65 4.81 16.54
N PHE A 190 9.78 5.69 15.56
CA PHE A 190 8.62 6.34 14.92
C PHE A 190 7.92 5.40 13.95
N THR A 191 8.61 4.39 13.41
CA THR A 191 8.00 3.35 12.58
C THR A 191 6.92 2.61 13.36
N ILE A 192 7.24 2.12 14.56
CA ILE A 192 6.29 1.40 15.41
C ILE A 192 5.15 2.32 15.86
N ALA A 193 5.47 3.55 16.29
CA ALA A 193 4.44 4.52 16.67
C ALA A 193 3.48 4.83 15.52
N SER A 194 4.00 5.02 14.30
CA SER A 194 3.17 5.23 13.12
C SER A 194 2.30 4.02 12.80
N LEU A 195 2.80 2.81 13.00
CA LEU A 195 2.04 1.59 12.79
C LEU A 195 0.86 1.48 13.77
N LEU A 196 1.12 1.71 15.06
CA LEU A 196 0.11 1.67 16.12
C LEU A 196 -1.02 2.70 15.92
N PHE A 197 -0.74 3.82 15.26
CA PHE A 197 -1.74 4.84 14.97
C PHE A 197 -2.44 4.61 13.62
N LEU A 198 -1.67 4.38 12.56
CA LEU A 198 -2.18 4.32 11.19
C LEU A 198 -2.95 3.04 10.89
N PHE A 199 -2.60 1.91 11.53
CA PHE A 199 -3.33 0.66 11.32
C PHE A 199 -4.77 0.72 11.89
N PRO A 200 -5.01 1.07 13.16
CA PRO A 200 -6.38 1.25 13.65
C PRO A 200 -7.15 2.33 12.89
N PHE A 201 -6.47 3.42 12.49
CA PHE A 201 -7.07 4.46 11.67
C PHE A 201 -7.49 3.93 10.29
N SER A 202 -6.71 3.05 9.66
CA SER A 202 -7.09 2.40 8.42
C SER A 202 -8.31 1.51 8.59
N ILE A 203 -8.41 0.74 9.68
CA ILE A 203 -9.60 -0.06 10.02
C ILE A 203 -10.81 0.85 10.18
N LEU A 204 -10.69 1.95 10.92
CA LEU A 204 -11.77 2.92 11.10
C LEU A 204 -12.31 3.42 9.75
N ILE A 205 -11.41 3.78 8.82
CA ILE A 205 -11.78 4.19 7.46
C ILE A 205 -12.52 3.08 6.72
N LEU A 206 -12.07 1.82 6.79
CA LEU A 206 -12.77 0.70 6.14
C LEU A 206 -14.23 0.58 6.61
N PHE A 207 -14.47 0.75 7.92
CA PHE A 207 -15.82 0.67 8.48
C PHE A 207 -16.66 1.92 8.21
N THR A 208 -16.07 3.12 8.23
CA THR A 208 -16.78 4.37 7.92
C THR A 208 -17.19 4.45 6.44
N TYR A 209 -16.34 3.94 5.55
CA TYR A 209 -16.58 3.89 4.10
C TYR A 209 -16.89 2.46 3.66
N SER A 210 -17.82 1.81 4.36
CA SER A 210 -18.15 0.41 4.11
C SER A 210 -18.68 0.15 2.69
N PRO A 211 -19.53 1.01 2.07
CA PRO A 211 -19.97 0.78 0.70
C PRO A 211 -18.82 0.81 -0.31
N GLN A 212 -17.90 1.77 -0.18
CA GLN A 212 -16.73 1.89 -1.06
C GLN A 212 -15.77 0.71 -0.88
N THR A 213 -15.59 0.25 0.36
CA THR A 213 -14.80 -0.95 0.68
C THR A 213 -15.40 -2.17 -0.01
N ALA A 214 -16.72 -2.36 0.10
CA ALA A 214 -17.42 -3.48 -0.52
C ALA A 214 -17.37 -3.44 -2.04
N ASP A 215 -17.48 -2.26 -2.65
CA ASP A 215 -17.39 -2.09 -4.10
C ASP A 215 -16.00 -2.43 -4.63
N ILE A 216 -14.93 -2.02 -3.93
CA ILE A 216 -13.55 -2.36 -4.33
C ILE A 216 -13.30 -3.86 -4.23
N ILE A 217 -13.73 -4.50 -3.15
CA ILE A 217 -13.64 -5.96 -3.02
C ILE A 217 -14.47 -6.65 -4.11
N SER A 218 -15.69 -6.16 -4.38
CA SER A 218 -16.53 -6.69 -5.46
C SER A 218 -15.86 -6.56 -6.83
N PHE A 219 -15.21 -5.43 -7.11
CA PHE A 219 -14.50 -5.19 -8.37
C PHE A 219 -13.31 -6.14 -8.52
N GLY A 220 -12.54 -6.34 -7.45
CA GLY A 220 -11.46 -7.31 -7.43
C GLY A 220 -11.98 -8.73 -7.68
N LEU A 221 -12.94 -9.20 -6.87
CA LEU A 221 -13.55 -10.52 -7.02
C LEU A 221 -14.15 -10.74 -8.43
N HIS A 222 -14.74 -9.71 -9.02
CA HIS A 222 -15.27 -9.76 -10.38
C HIS A 222 -14.16 -10.05 -11.40
N SER A 223 -13.00 -9.42 -11.23
CA SER A 223 -11.81 -9.64 -12.08
C SER A 223 -11.28 -11.07 -11.98
N PHE A 224 -11.51 -11.77 -10.86
CA PHE A 224 -11.20 -13.19 -10.67
C PHE A 224 -12.37 -14.13 -10.99
N ASN A 225 -13.44 -13.63 -11.63
CA ASN A 225 -14.65 -14.39 -11.93
C ASN A 225 -15.36 -14.98 -10.69
N SER A 226 -15.15 -14.41 -9.51
CA SER A 226 -15.69 -14.91 -8.23
C SER A 226 -16.86 -14.08 -7.68
N SER A 227 -17.26 -13.00 -8.36
CA SER A 227 -18.45 -12.21 -8.01
C SER A 227 -19.02 -11.41 -9.18
N ASN A 228 -20.19 -10.80 -8.95
CA ASN A 228 -20.83 -9.82 -9.82
C ASN A 228 -21.07 -10.34 -11.25
N LYS A 229 -21.43 -11.61 -11.38
CA LYS A 229 -21.79 -12.26 -12.65
C LYS A 229 -23.19 -12.86 -12.56
N ILE A 230 -23.92 -12.87 -13.66
CA ILE A 230 -25.18 -13.59 -13.74
C ILE A 230 -24.84 -15.07 -13.97
N VAL A 231 -25.37 -15.94 -13.12
CA VAL A 231 -25.07 -17.38 -13.15
C VAL A 231 -26.36 -18.20 -13.12
N ASP A 232 -26.35 -19.32 -13.84
CA ASP A 232 -27.26 -20.43 -13.60
C ASP A 232 -26.50 -21.52 -12.82
N VAL A 233 -27.03 -21.89 -11.67
CA VAL A 233 -26.59 -23.06 -10.92
C VAL A 233 -27.44 -24.23 -11.36
N LYS A 234 -26.79 -25.27 -11.86
CA LYS A 234 -27.43 -26.49 -12.33
C LYS A 234 -27.01 -27.69 -11.52
N ASP A 235 -27.88 -28.69 -11.42
CA ASP A 235 -27.50 -30.01 -10.92
C ASP A 235 -26.64 -30.76 -11.96
N MET A 236 -26.13 -31.94 -11.59
CA MET A 236 -25.38 -32.82 -12.52
C MET A 236 -26.22 -33.32 -13.70
N ASN A 237 -27.55 -33.23 -13.62
CA ASN A 237 -28.48 -33.58 -14.69
C ASN A 237 -28.82 -32.39 -15.59
N ASN A 238 -28.12 -31.25 -15.42
CA ASN A 238 -28.30 -30.02 -16.19
C ASN A 238 -29.65 -29.31 -15.96
N ASN A 239 -30.38 -29.65 -14.88
CA ASN A 239 -31.58 -28.93 -14.44
C ASN A 239 -31.17 -27.65 -13.72
N ILE A 240 -31.85 -26.53 -14.02
CA ILE A 240 -31.58 -25.25 -13.36
C ILE A 240 -32.14 -25.31 -11.93
N LEU A 241 -31.25 -25.27 -10.95
CA LEU A 241 -31.58 -25.17 -9.53
C LEU A 241 -31.85 -23.72 -9.15
N LEU A 242 -31.01 -22.81 -9.65
CA LEU A 242 -31.06 -21.39 -9.32
C LEU A 242 -30.52 -20.53 -10.46
N SER A 243 -31.09 -19.35 -10.66
CA SER A 243 -30.54 -18.33 -11.56
C SER A 243 -30.51 -16.99 -10.85
N GLY A 244 -29.38 -16.30 -10.88
CA GLY A 244 -29.28 -15.00 -10.23
C GLY A 244 -27.91 -14.36 -10.37
N LYS A 245 -27.69 -13.30 -9.59
CA LYS A 245 -26.41 -12.59 -9.55
C LYS A 245 -25.52 -13.21 -8.49
N MET A 246 -24.40 -13.80 -8.90
CA MET A 246 -23.40 -14.33 -7.97
C MET A 246 -22.78 -13.20 -7.15
N LEU A 247 -22.92 -13.27 -5.83
CA LEU A 247 -22.30 -12.36 -4.88
C LEU A 247 -20.88 -12.82 -4.52
N LEU A 248 -20.70 -14.11 -4.28
CA LEU A 248 -19.41 -14.66 -3.90
C LEU A 248 -19.34 -16.13 -4.30
N LEU A 249 -18.21 -16.53 -4.85
CA LEU A 249 -17.82 -17.93 -5.00
C LEU A 249 -16.74 -18.26 -3.97
N SER A 250 -17.08 -19.04 -2.96
CA SER A 250 -16.14 -19.50 -1.93
C SER A 250 -15.72 -20.95 -2.22
N PRO A 251 -14.78 -21.53 -1.44
CA PRO A 251 -14.32 -22.91 -1.68
C PRO A 251 -15.46 -23.93 -1.66
N GLU A 252 -16.38 -23.85 -0.69
CA GLU A 252 -17.43 -24.85 -0.50
C GLU A 252 -18.81 -24.36 -0.95
N ASN A 253 -19.02 -23.05 -1.07
CA ASN A 253 -20.34 -22.48 -1.30
C ASN A 253 -20.35 -21.52 -2.50
N ILE A 254 -21.52 -21.39 -3.11
CA ILE A 254 -21.85 -20.28 -4.00
C ILE A 254 -22.96 -19.46 -3.35
N TYR A 255 -22.74 -18.14 -3.31
CA TYR A 255 -23.69 -17.16 -2.80
C TYR A 255 -24.33 -16.46 -4.00
N VAL A 256 -25.63 -16.68 -4.20
CA VAL A 256 -26.37 -16.12 -5.33
C VAL A 256 -27.48 -15.25 -4.80
N TYR A 257 -27.55 -14.03 -5.32
CA TYR A 257 -28.64 -13.11 -5.12
C TYR A 257 -29.73 -13.36 -6.16
N THR A 258 -30.91 -13.75 -5.69
CA THR A 258 -32.07 -14.00 -6.55
C THR A 258 -33.16 -12.98 -6.28
N GLN A 259 -33.77 -12.52 -7.37
CA GLN A 259 -34.98 -11.70 -7.32
C GLN A 259 -36.17 -12.63 -7.50
N GLU A 260 -36.83 -12.97 -6.39
CA GLU A 260 -38.07 -13.75 -6.41
C GLU A 260 -39.25 -12.78 -6.41
N ASN A 261 -40.10 -12.88 -7.42
CA ASN A 261 -41.39 -12.17 -7.52
C ASN A 261 -41.33 -10.64 -7.26
N ASN A 262 -40.39 -9.93 -7.90
CA ASN A 262 -40.25 -8.46 -7.90
C ASN A 262 -40.09 -7.75 -6.52
N GLU A 263 -40.19 -8.44 -5.38
CA GLU A 263 -40.20 -7.78 -4.06
C GLU A 263 -39.31 -8.45 -3.00
N THR A 264 -39.04 -9.76 -3.08
CA THR A 264 -38.21 -10.45 -2.08
C THR A 264 -36.84 -10.79 -2.64
N ASN A 265 -35.85 -10.03 -2.18
CA ASN A 265 -34.45 -10.28 -2.43
C ASN A 265 -33.94 -11.31 -1.41
N SER A 266 -33.56 -12.50 -1.86
CA SER A 266 -33.00 -13.52 -1.00
C SER A 266 -31.60 -13.92 -1.48
N THR A 267 -30.67 -14.06 -0.53
CA THR A 267 -29.38 -14.70 -0.79
C THR A 267 -29.55 -16.18 -0.57
N GLN A 268 -29.35 -16.97 -1.61
CA GLN A 268 -29.32 -18.42 -1.51
C GLN A 268 -27.88 -18.91 -1.46
N ILE A 269 -27.65 -19.88 -0.59
CA ILE A 269 -26.35 -20.52 -0.38
C ILE A 269 -26.49 -21.95 -0.86
N ILE A 270 -25.69 -22.33 -1.86
CA ILE A 270 -25.68 -23.68 -2.42
C ILE A 270 -24.28 -24.26 -2.20
N LYS A 271 -24.20 -25.46 -1.63
CA LYS A 271 -22.95 -26.21 -1.55
C LYS A 271 -22.47 -26.60 -2.94
N ARG A 272 -21.16 -26.52 -3.18
CA ARG A 272 -20.55 -26.79 -4.49
C ARG A 272 -20.45 -28.27 -4.84
N ASP A 273 -20.83 -29.15 -3.93
CA ASP A 273 -20.85 -30.59 -4.16
C ASP A 273 -21.92 -30.91 -5.21
N ASN A 274 -21.49 -31.36 -6.39
CA ASN A 274 -22.36 -31.81 -7.50
C ASN A 274 -23.21 -30.72 -8.18
N ILE A 275 -22.66 -29.52 -8.33
CA ILE A 275 -23.30 -28.46 -9.13
C ILE A 275 -22.42 -28.01 -10.30
N ILE A 276 -23.07 -27.59 -11.39
CA ILE A 276 -22.44 -26.95 -12.54
C ILE A 276 -22.83 -25.48 -12.53
N ILE A 277 -21.84 -24.58 -12.56
CA ILE A 277 -22.06 -23.14 -12.60
C ILE A 277 -21.89 -22.67 -14.04
N ASN A 278 -22.97 -22.20 -14.66
CA ASN A 278 -22.94 -21.61 -15.99
C ASN A 278 -22.95 -20.08 -15.89
N ILE A 279 -21.89 -19.42 -16.37
CA ILE A 279 -21.78 -17.96 -16.36
C ILE A 279 -22.45 -17.42 -17.63
N LYS A 280 -23.44 -16.55 -17.48
CA LYS A 280 -24.02 -15.80 -18.60
C LYS A 280 -23.11 -14.60 -18.90
N ASN A 281 -22.61 -14.54 -20.14
CA ASN A 281 -21.87 -13.39 -20.66
C ASN A 281 -22.80 -12.28 -21.11
#